data_AF-X1PVA9-F1
#
_entry.id   AF-X1PVA9-F1
#
_cell.length_a   1.000
_cell.length_b   1.000
_cell.length_c   1.000
_cell.angle_alpha   90.00
_cell.angle_beta   90.00
_cell.angle_gamma   90.00
#
_symmetry.space_group_name_H-M   'P 1'
#
loop_
_entity.id
_entity.type
_entity.pdbx_description
1 polymer ?
#
loop_
_entity_poly.entity_id
_entity_poly.type
_entity_poly.pdbx_seq_one_letter_code
_entity_poly.pdbx_strand_id
1 'polypeptide(L)' 'MTCSDACHGELVKRLIAEFGEFKKVVDQTTGTAYRVPTRDIIEKGVKWRDLDRYPLWETGARG' A
#
# COMPACT_ATOMS: atom_id res chain seq x y z
N MET A 1 10.72 7.88 24.25
CA MET A 1 9.46 7.11 24.32
C MET A 1 9.38 6.30 23.04
N THR A 2 9.90 5.07 23.07
CA THR A 2 9.79 4.14 21.94
C THR A 2 8.37 3.59 21.93
N CYS A 3 7.66 3.75 20.82
CA CYS A 3 6.30 3.25 20.66
C CYS A 3 6.32 1.73 20.92
N SER A 4 5.50 1.25 21.86
CA SER A 4 5.32 -0.19 22.10
C SER A 4 4.68 -0.85 20.89
N ASP A 5 4.81 -2.17 20.73
CA ASP A 5 4.18 -2.90 19.62
C ASP A 5 2.66 -2.66 19.53
N ALA A 6 2.01 -2.45 20.68
CA ALA A 6 0.60 -2.07 20.75
C ALA A 6 0.33 -0.65 20.20
N CYS A 7 1.16 0.33 20.56
CA CYS A 7 1.11 1.69 20.03
C CYS A 7 1.32 1.70 18.51
N HIS A 8 2.26 0.90 18.02
CA HIS A 8 2.56 0.78 16.59
C HIS A 8 1.38 0.18 15.84
N GLY A 9 0.82 -0.93 16.35
CA GLY A 9 -0.35 -1.57 15.76
C GLY A 9 -1.58 -0.67 15.71
N GLU A 10 -1.82 0.14 16.73
CA GLU A 10 -2.90 1.14 16.72
C GLU A 10 -2.67 2.22 15.66
N LEU A 11 -1.45 2.75 15.55
CA LEU A 11 -1.12 3.77 14.56
C LEU A 11 -1.34 3.23 13.14
N VAL A 12 -0.85 2.03 12.84
CA VAL A 12 -1.03 1.40 11.53
C VAL A 12 -2.51 1.21 11.20
N LYS A 13 -3.34 0.78 12.16
CA LYS A 13 -4.79 0.66 11.96
C LYS A 13 -5.44 2.01 11.64
N ARG A 14 -5.08 3.07 12.36
CA ARG A 14 -5.61 4.42 12.11
C ARG A 14 -5.24 4.93 10.72
N LEU A 15 -3.98 4.75 10.32
CA LEU A 15 -3.51 5.14 8.99
C LEU A 15 -4.21 4.34 7.88
N ILE A 16 -4.44 3.04 8.07
CA ILE A 16 -5.20 2.23 7.11
C ILE A 16 -6.66 2.68 7.03
N ALA A 17 -7.29 3.01 8.16
CA ALA A 17 -8.66 3.52 8.18
C ALA A 17 -8.78 4.89 7.47
N GLU A 18 -7.78 5.75 7.61
CA GLU A 18 -7.74 7.08 6.99
C GLU A 18 -7.42 7.01 5.48
N PHE A 19 -6.41 6.23 5.10
CA PHE A 19 -5.88 6.22 3.74
C PHE A 19 -6.44 5.10 2.85
N GLY A 20 -7.21 4.17 3.43
CA GLY A 20 -7.75 3.00 2.77
C GLY A 20 -6.84 1.77 2.88
N GLU A 21 -7.43 0.59 2.70
CA GLU A 21 -6.73 -0.69 2.82
C GLU A 21 -5.68 -0.91 1.72
N PHE A 22 -5.91 -0.33 0.53
CA PHE A 22 -5.01 -0.45 -0.62
C PHE A 22 -4.76 0.91 -1.27
N LYS A 23 -3.53 1.08 -1.78
CA LYS A 23 -3.16 2.20 -2.64
C LYS A 23 -2.84 1.73 -4.05
N LYS A 24 -3.20 2.57 -5.02
CA LYS A 24 -2.75 2.44 -6.40
C LYS A 24 -1.33 2.98 -6.49
N VAL A 25 -0.38 2.11 -6.82
CA VAL A 25 1.01 2.50 -7.08
C VAL A 25 1.30 2.28 -8.55
N VAL A 26 1.79 3.32 -9.23
CA VAL A 26 2.07 3.28 -10.67
C VAL A 26 3.58 3.18 -10.86
N ASP A 27 4.01 2.14 -11.57
CA ASP A 27 5.36 2.07 -12.09
C ASP A 27 5.53 3.14 -13.18
N GLN A 28 6.38 4.15 -12.92
CA GLN A 28 6.58 5.25 -13.86
C GLN A 28 7.29 4.84 -15.16
N THR A 29 7.96 3.69 -15.19
CA THR A 29 8.69 3.20 -16.37
C THR A 29 7.77 2.45 -17.34
N THR A 30 6.82 1.66 -16.80
CA THR A 30 5.91 0.83 -17.61
C THR A 30 4.49 1.40 -17.68
N GLY A 31 4.14 2.34 -16.80
CA GLY A 31 2.77 2.85 -16.61
C GLY A 31 1.84 1.86 -15.90
N THR A 32 2.33 0.69 -15.49
CA THR A 32 1.52 -0.37 -14.88
C THR A 32 1.09 0.04 -13.48
N ALA A 33 -0.19 -0.14 -13.17
CA ALA A 33 -0.75 0.17 -11.87
C ALA A 33 -0.94 -1.11 -11.04
N TYR A 34 -0.48 -1.07 -9.80
CA TYR A 34 -0.53 -2.16 -8.84
C TYR A 34 -1.37 -1.79 -7.63
N ARG A 35 -2.04 -2.79 -7.06
CA ARG A 35 -2.84 -2.71 -5.83
C ARG A 35 -2.01 -3.15 -4.64
N VAL A 36 -1.43 -2.16 -3.97
CA VAL A 36 -0.50 -2.38 -2.86
C VAL A 36 -1.21 -2.19 -1.52
N PRO A 37 -1.11 -3.12 -0.57
CA PRO A 37 -1.64 -2.93 0.77
C PRO A 37 -0.99 -1.72 1.45
N THR A 38 -1.81 -0.84 2.04
CA THR A 38 -1.30 0.34 2.77
C THR A 38 -0.38 -0.07 3.93
N ARG A 39 -0.65 -1.22 4.55
CA ARG A 39 0.22 -1.80 5.59
C ARG A 39 1.63 -2.09 5.07
N ASP A 40 1.77 -2.65 3.88
CA ASP A 40 3.10 -2.99 3.34
C ASP A 40 3.90 -1.72 3.02
N ILE A 41 3.22 -0.65 2.58
CA ILE A 41 3.84 0.67 2.41
C ILE A 41 4.39 1.20 3.74
N ILE A 42 3.60 1.14 4.82
CA ILE A 42 3.97 1.69 6.13
C ILE A 42 5.07 0.85 6.79
N GLU A 43 4.94 -0.48 6.76
CA GLU A 43 5.80 -1.39 7.53
C GLU A 43 7.11 -1.74 6.82
N LYS A 44 7.08 -1.88 5.49
CA LYS A 44 8.19 -2.43 4.70
C LYS A 44 8.76 -1.42 3.71
N GLY A 45 7.99 -0.38 3.40
CA GLY A 45 8.19 0.42 2.21
C GLY A 45 7.90 -0.37 0.93
N VAL A 46 7.72 0.33 -0.18
CA VAL A 46 7.53 -0.29 -1.50
C VAL A 46 8.71 0.08 -2.37
N LYS A 47 9.48 -0.92 -2.78
CA LYS A 47 10.54 -0.75 -3.76
C LYS A 47 9.97 -0.97 -5.15
N TRP A 48 10.41 -0.15 -6.09
CA TRP A 48 10.02 -0.25 -7.48
C TRP A 48 10.18 -1.68 -8.05
N ARG A 49 11.28 -2.37 -7.69
CA ARG A 49 11.59 -3.74 -8.14
C ARG A 49 10.66 -4.82 -7.60
N ASP A 50 9.88 -4.54 -6.57
CA ASP A 50 8.96 -5.49 -5.93
C ASP A 50 7.51 -5.26 -6.36
N LEU A 51 7.24 -4.29 -7.25
CA LEU A 51 5.87 -3.93 -7.65
C LEU A 51 5.16 -5.08 -8.37
N ASP A 52 5.89 -5.87 -9.15
CA ASP A 52 5.39 -7.03 -9.90
C ASP A 52 4.86 -8.17 -9.01
N ARG A 53 5.16 -8.14 -7.70
CA ARG A 53 4.66 -9.11 -6.71
C ARG A 53 3.24 -8.80 -6.24
N TYR A 54 2.73 -7.60 -6.52
CA TYR A 54 1.38 -7.19 -6.15
C TYR A 54 0.40 -7.41 -7.30
N PRO A 55 -0.88 -7.67 -7.02
CA PRO A 55 -1.89 -7.75 -8.06
C PRO A 55 -2.02 -6.41 -8.79
N LEU A 56 -2.40 -6.47 -10.08
CA LEU A 56 -2.71 -5.28 -10.84
C LEU A 56 -3.89 -4.53 -10.21
N TRP A 57 -3.88 -3.21 -10.34
CA TRP A 57 -5.03 -2.41 -9.97
C TRP A 57 -6.12 -2.61 -11.02
N GLU A 58 -7.09 -3.48 -10.72
CA GLU A 58 -8.24 -3.68 -11.59
C GLU A 58 -8.97 -2.34 -11.80
N THR A 59 -8.95 -1.86 -13.03
CA THR A 59 -9.83 -0.76 -13.46
C THR A 59 -11.16 -1.38 -13.93
N GLY A 60 -12.07 -1.68 -13.00
CA GLY A 60 -13.49 -1.81 -13.34
C GLY A 60 -14.18 -0.46 -13.08
N ALA A 61 -14.90 0.21 -13.99
CA ALA A 61 -15.47 -0.21 -15.26
C ALA A 61 -15.53 0.96 -16.25
N ARG A 62 -15.39 0.66 -17.55
CA ARG A 62 -16.16 1.38 -18.57
C ARG A 62 -17.62 0.98 -18.37
N GLY A 63 -18.48 1.96 -18.10
CA GLY A 63 -19.93 1.89 -18.12
C GLY A 63 -20.44 3.28 -18.44
#